data_AF-A0A927KXT8-F1
#
_entry.id   AF-A0A927KXT8-F1
#
_cell.length_a   1.000
_cell.length_b   1.000
_cell.length_c   1.000
_cell.angle_alpha   90.00
_cell.angle_beta   90.00
_cell.angle_gamma   90.00
#
_symmetry.space_group_name_H-M   'P 1'
#
loop_
_entity.id
_entity.type
_entity.pdbx_description
1 polymer ?
#
loop_
_entity_poly.entity_id
_entity_poly.type
_entity_poly.pdbx_seq_one_letter_code
_entity_poly.pdbx_strand_id
1 'polypeptide(L)'
;MQYVRGMSQPAKSSRTPAAPDAPAESAAGSRAAAQRLKMRRELAAAAMELFSTKGYEATTVDEIAAAAGVARRTFFRHFRSKEEAIFPDHDDTLIRAEAVLNAAPPHEHPLDTVCRGIKEVMKMYAARPEISVARYKLTREVPTLREAEIASVARYERLFTRYLLGHFDENAHHDAGNDDPLLAEVAASAVVTAHNHVLRRWLRSGGQGDVESQLDHAFAIVRRTFGKGTGAGRTLAPEPAAATASTHGEVLVTVARTDAPLDEVMRTIEEALRDR
;
A
#
# COMPACT_ATOMS: atom_id res chain seq x y z
N MET A 1 -77.62 33.20 -10.60
CA MET A 1 -76.28 32.80 -10.11
C MET A 1 -76.17 31.27 -10.24
N GLN A 2 -75.12 30.79 -10.93
CA GLN A 2 -74.41 29.49 -10.81
C GLN A 2 -75.28 28.19 -10.76
N TYR A 3 -75.41 27.37 -11.83
CA TYR A 3 -74.44 26.43 -12.47
C TYR A 3 -73.63 25.60 -11.44
N VAL A 4 -73.47 24.26 -11.49
CA VAL A 4 -73.95 23.19 -12.38
C VAL A 4 -73.60 21.81 -11.77
N ARG A 5 -74.48 20.83 -11.99
CA ARG A 5 -74.26 19.40 -12.34
C ARG A 5 -73.15 18.61 -11.62
N GLY A 6 -73.57 17.71 -10.71
CA GLY A 6 -72.79 16.56 -10.28
C GLY A 6 -72.92 15.38 -11.27
N MET A 7 -71.80 14.92 -11.80
CA MET A 7 -71.64 13.60 -12.43
C MET A 7 -70.27 13.05 -12.05
N SER A 8 -70.25 11.93 -11.34
CA SER A 8 -69.06 11.22 -10.87
C SER A 8 -68.23 10.69 -12.05
N GLN A 9 -66.93 11.01 -12.05
CA GLN A 9 -65.93 10.41 -12.94
C GLN A 9 -65.17 9.27 -12.23
N PRO A 10 -64.73 8.22 -12.95
CA PRO A 10 -64.00 7.09 -12.40
C PRO A 10 -62.51 7.42 -12.17
N ALA A 11 -61.93 6.75 -11.18
CA ALA A 11 -60.55 6.90 -10.74
C ALA A 11 -59.51 6.62 -11.85
N LYS A 12 -58.58 7.56 -12.04
CA LYS A 12 -57.42 7.41 -12.95
C LYS A 12 -56.36 6.54 -12.27
N SER A 13 -56.00 5.44 -12.95
CA SER A 13 -54.85 4.61 -12.64
C SER A 13 -53.56 5.41 -12.86
N SER A 14 -52.81 5.61 -11.77
CA SER A 14 -51.49 6.24 -11.77
C SER A 14 -50.44 5.26 -12.30
N ARG A 15 -49.93 5.51 -13.51
CA ARG A 15 -48.72 4.86 -14.04
C ARG A 15 -47.50 5.31 -13.23
N THR A 16 -46.92 4.38 -12.48
CA THR A 16 -45.58 4.50 -11.88
C THR A 16 -44.53 4.69 -12.99
N PRO A 17 -43.60 5.65 -12.89
CA PRO A 17 -42.48 5.76 -13.82
C PRO A 17 -41.49 4.61 -13.59
N ALA A 18 -41.10 3.93 -14.67
CA ALA A 18 -40.07 2.90 -14.64
C ALA A 18 -38.73 3.50 -14.21
N ALA A 19 -38.05 2.84 -13.28
CA ALA A 19 -36.68 3.14 -12.85
C ALA A 19 -35.69 2.91 -14.02
N PRO A 20 -34.55 3.63 -14.06
CA PRO A 20 -33.60 3.54 -15.17
C PRO A 20 -32.85 2.20 -15.18
N ASP A 21 -32.67 1.65 -16.38
CA ASP A 21 -31.81 0.51 -16.70
C ASP A 21 -30.36 0.76 -16.27
N ALA A 22 -29.93 0.22 -15.12
CA ALA A 22 -28.53 0.21 -14.71
C ALA A 22 -28.00 -1.13 -14.12
N PRO A 23 -28.13 -2.30 -14.83
CA PRO A 23 -27.25 -3.45 -14.54
C PRO A 23 -26.40 -3.96 -15.73
N ALA A 24 -26.71 -3.58 -16.98
CA ALA A 24 -26.12 -4.22 -18.16
C ALA A 24 -24.69 -3.73 -18.49
N GLU A 25 -24.40 -2.44 -18.30
CA GLU A 25 -23.08 -1.86 -18.63
C GLU A 25 -21.97 -2.32 -17.66
N SER A 26 -22.29 -2.44 -16.36
CA SER A 26 -21.35 -2.94 -15.34
C SER A 26 -20.95 -4.40 -15.60
N ALA A 27 -21.91 -5.25 -15.97
CA ALA A 27 -21.65 -6.65 -16.30
C ALA A 27 -20.82 -6.82 -17.60
N ALA A 28 -21.05 -5.98 -18.61
CA ALA A 28 -20.27 -5.97 -19.84
C ALA A 28 -18.82 -5.50 -19.59
N GLY A 29 -18.62 -4.48 -18.77
CA GLY A 29 -17.30 -4.00 -18.35
C GLY A 29 -16.50 -5.06 -17.58
N SER A 30 -17.14 -5.76 -16.64
CA SER A 30 -16.53 -6.86 -15.88
C SER A 30 -16.08 -8.02 -16.79
N ARG A 31 -16.92 -8.41 -17.76
CA ARG A 31 -16.58 -9.47 -18.73
C ARG A 31 -15.41 -9.07 -19.62
N ALA A 32 -15.36 -7.83 -20.08
CA ALA A 32 -14.26 -7.33 -20.91
C ALA A 32 -12.94 -7.27 -20.14
N ALA A 33 -12.96 -6.89 -18.85
CA ALA A 33 -11.80 -6.92 -17.98
C ALA A 33 -11.28 -8.35 -17.76
N ALA A 34 -12.18 -9.29 -17.47
CA ALA A 34 -11.83 -10.70 -17.30
C ALA A 34 -11.22 -11.31 -18.57
N GLN A 35 -11.78 -11.01 -19.75
CA GLN A 35 -11.25 -11.46 -21.04
C GLN A 35 -9.85 -10.88 -21.31
N ARG A 36 -9.64 -9.60 -20.97
CA ARG A 36 -8.34 -8.92 -21.12
C ARG A 36 -7.27 -9.57 -20.24
N LEU A 37 -7.61 -9.89 -19.00
CA LEU A 37 -6.73 -10.59 -18.06
C LEU A 37 -6.40 -12.01 -18.54
N LYS A 38 -7.41 -12.76 -19.03
CA LYS A 38 -7.19 -14.10 -19.60
C LYS A 38 -6.17 -14.06 -20.73
N MET A 39 -6.36 -13.16 -21.71
CA MET A 39 -5.44 -12.99 -22.84
C MET A 39 -4.04 -12.56 -22.38
N ARG A 40 -3.94 -11.67 -21.38
CA ARG A 40 -2.66 -11.25 -20.80
C ARG A 40 -1.91 -12.44 -20.18
N ARG A 41 -2.62 -13.35 -19.49
CA ARG A 41 -2.05 -14.56 -18.90
C ARG A 41 -1.62 -15.59 -19.95
N GLU A 42 -2.41 -15.79 -21.00
CA GLU A 42 -2.09 -16.70 -22.12
C GLU A 42 -0.80 -16.25 -22.82
N LEU A 43 -0.69 -14.97 -23.15
CA LEU A 43 0.52 -14.38 -23.72
C LEU A 43 1.74 -14.53 -22.82
N ALA A 44 1.58 -14.30 -21.51
CA ALA A 44 2.68 -14.45 -20.55
C ALA A 44 3.10 -15.91 -20.36
N ALA A 45 2.17 -16.86 -20.41
CA ALA A 45 2.48 -18.29 -20.36
C ALA A 45 3.30 -18.70 -21.59
N ALA A 46 2.88 -18.30 -22.80
CA ALA A 46 3.63 -18.54 -24.04
C ALA A 46 5.03 -17.91 -23.99
N ALA A 47 5.14 -16.69 -23.45
CA ALA A 47 6.43 -16.04 -23.26
C ALA A 47 7.35 -16.83 -22.32
N MET A 48 6.84 -17.25 -21.16
CA MET A 48 7.62 -18.03 -20.18
C MET A 48 8.08 -19.37 -20.73
N GLU A 49 7.26 -20.05 -21.52
CA GLU A 49 7.62 -21.32 -22.17
C GLU A 49 8.77 -21.11 -23.17
N LEU A 50 8.66 -20.11 -24.05
CA LEU A 50 9.71 -19.78 -25.01
C LEU A 50 11.00 -19.30 -24.33
N PHE A 51 10.90 -18.49 -23.28
CA PHE A 51 12.07 -18.06 -22.51
C PHE A 51 12.78 -19.23 -21.85
N SER A 52 12.04 -20.23 -21.37
CA SER A 52 12.62 -21.41 -20.70
C SER A 52 13.25 -22.39 -21.70
N THR A 53 12.76 -22.44 -22.94
CA THR A 53 13.22 -23.42 -23.95
C THR A 53 14.24 -22.85 -24.93
N LYS A 54 14.05 -21.61 -25.39
CA LYS A 54 14.91 -20.92 -26.37
C LYS A 54 15.85 -19.91 -25.72
N GLY A 55 15.58 -19.51 -24.48
CA GLY A 55 16.27 -18.41 -23.80
C GLY A 55 15.61 -17.05 -24.07
N TYR A 56 15.78 -16.13 -23.12
CA TYR A 56 15.16 -14.79 -23.18
C TYR A 56 15.58 -13.98 -24.41
N GLU A 57 16.89 -13.89 -24.68
CA GLU A 57 17.42 -13.06 -25.76
C GLU A 57 17.03 -13.55 -27.15
N ALA A 58 17.04 -14.87 -27.35
CA ALA A 58 16.68 -15.47 -28.63
C ALA A 58 15.18 -15.46 -28.92
N THR A 59 14.32 -15.13 -27.94
CA THR A 59 12.86 -15.11 -28.11
C THR A 59 12.37 -13.74 -28.57
N THR A 60 11.56 -13.72 -29.62
CA THR A 60 10.96 -12.49 -30.17
C THR A 60 9.49 -12.34 -29.80
N VAL A 61 8.97 -11.11 -29.84
CA VAL A 61 7.53 -10.84 -29.62
C VAL A 61 6.66 -11.53 -30.66
N ASP A 62 7.14 -11.69 -31.90
CA ASP A 62 6.38 -12.37 -32.96
C ASP A 62 6.20 -13.85 -32.66
N GLU A 63 7.24 -14.51 -32.15
CA GLU A 63 7.18 -15.91 -31.74
C GLU A 63 6.21 -16.10 -30.55
N ILE A 64 6.24 -15.19 -29.58
CA ILE A 64 5.31 -15.21 -28.44
C ILE A 64 3.87 -15.05 -28.92
N ALA A 65 3.62 -14.08 -29.80
CA ALA A 65 2.29 -13.83 -30.35
C ALA A 65 1.79 -15.03 -31.18
N ALA A 66 2.66 -15.61 -32.01
CA ALA A 66 2.36 -16.80 -32.80
C ALA A 66 2.05 -18.01 -31.91
N ALA A 67 2.84 -18.24 -30.85
CA ALA A 67 2.62 -19.32 -29.89
C ALA A 67 1.28 -19.17 -29.14
N ALA A 68 0.85 -17.92 -28.88
CA ALA A 68 -0.45 -17.62 -28.30
C ALA A 68 -1.61 -17.54 -29.31
N GLY A 69 -1.36 -17.76 -30.61
CA GLY A 69 -2.38 -17.72 -31.66
C GLY A 69 -2.95 -16.33 -31.94
N VAL A 70 -2.19 -15.25 -31.69
CA VAL A 70 -2.63 -13.87 -31.87
C VAL A 70 -1.66 -13.05 -32.71
N ALA A 71 -2.13 -11.94 -33.27
CA ALA A 71 -1.27 -11.01 -33.99
C ALA A 71 -0.33 -10.24 -33.05
N ARG A 72 0.86 -9.83 -33.54
CA ARG A 72 1.82 -8.95 -32.84
C ARG A 72 1.15 -7.71 -32.22
N ARG A 73 0.22 -7.07 -32.93
CA ARG A 73 -0.54 -5.91 -32.42
C ARG A 73 -1.36 -6.24 -31.17
N THR A 74 -1.86 -7.47 -31.04
CA THR A 74 -2.55 -7.92 -29.83
C THR A 74 -1.58 -8.01 -28.66
N PHE A 75 -0.36 -8.53 -28.85
CA PHE A 75 0.66 -8.50 -27.79
C PHE A 75 0.87 -7.08 -27.26
N PHE A 76 1.11 -6.10 -28.14
CA PHE A 76 1.36 -4.72 -27.74
C PHE A 76 0.15 -3.99 -27.14
N ARG A 77 -1.07 -4.50 -27.36
CA ARG A 77 -2.27 -4.02 -26.67
C ARG A 77 -2.27 -4.41 -25.19
N HIS A 78 -1.58 -5.50 -24.84
CA HIS A 78 -1.46 -5.97 -23.47
C HIS A 78 -0.14 -5.46 -22.86
N PHE A 79 1.00 -5.70 -23.49
CA PHE A 79 2.32 -5.39 -22.93
C PHE A 79 3.04 -4.31 -23.73
N ARG A 80 3.69 -3.37 -23.06
CA ARG A 80 4.49 -2.32 -23.73
C ARG A 80 5.79 -2.88 -24.29
N SER A 81 6.31 -3.96 -23.70
CA SER A 81 7.57 -4.57 -24.09
C SER A 81 7.58 -6.08 -23.80
N LYS A 82 8.65 -6.77 -24.25
CA LYS A 82 8.85 -8.21 -24.02
C LYS A 82 9.06 -8.51 -22.53
N GLU A 83 9.77 -7.62 -21.84
CA GLU A 83 10.09 -7.70 -20.40
C GLU A 83 8.83 -7.71 -19.54
N GLU A 84 7.82 -6.91 -19.92
CA GLU A 84 6.57 -6.80 -19.16
C GLU A 84 5.77 -8.11 -19.14
N ALA A 85 5.93 -8.97 -20.16
CA ALA A 85 5.27 -10.27 -20.23
C ALA A 85 5.71 -11.24 -19.12
N ILE A 86 6.83 -10.97 -18.43
CA ILE A 86 7.26 -11.73 -17.26
C ILE A 86 6.35 -11.48 -16.06
N PHE A 87 5.71 -10.31 -15.96
CA PHE A 87 5.04 -9.86 -14.74
C PHE A 87 3.55 -9.49 -14.99
N PRO A 88 2.75 -10.38 -15.62
CA PRO A 88 1.44 -10.02 -16.16
C PRO A 88 0.42 -9.59 -15.08
N ASP A 89 0.53 -10.15 -13.88
CA ASP A 89 -0.45 -9.97 -12.81
C ASP A 89 -0.12 -8.79 -11.88
N HIS A 90 1.01 -8.10 -12.07
CA HIS A 90 1.43 -7.04 -11.13
C HIS A 90 0.51 -5.81 -11.16
N ASP A 91 0.01 -5.41 -12.33
CA ASP A 91 -0.89 -4.24 -12.41
C ASP A 91 -2.22 -4.53 -11.72
N ASP A 92 -2.80 -5.72 -11.94
CA ASP A 92 -4.01 -6.15 -11.24
C ASP A 92 -3.78 -6.33 -9.73
N THR A 93 -2.60 -6.80 -9.36
CA THR A 93 -2.22 -6.95 -7.95
C THR A 93 -2.03 -5.60 -7.27
N LEU A 94 -1.54 -4.59 -8.01
CA LEU A 94 -1.46 -3.22 -7.52
C LEU A 94 -2.87 -2.66 -7.26
N ILE A 95 -3.83 -2.92 -8.15
CA ILE A 95 -5.25 -2.55 -7.96
C ILE A 95 -5.83 -3.25 -6.72
N ARG A 96 -5.56 -4.55 -6.51
CA ARG A 96 -6.03 -5.27 -5.32
C ARG A 96 -5.40 -4.73 -4.03
N ALA A 97 -4.11 -4.42 -4.06
CA ALA A 97 -3.42 -3.80 -2.93
C ALA A 97 -4.03 -2.42 -2.61
N GLU A 98 -4.28 -1.59 -3.62
CA GLU A 98 -4.95 -0.29 -3.46
C GLU A 98 -6.38 -0.44 -2.91
N ALA A 99 -7.15 -1.41 -3.37
CA ALA A 99 -8.48 -1.70 -2.83
C ALA A 99 -8.43 -2.09 -1.34
N VAL A 100 -7.40 -2.84 -0.92
CA VAL A 100 -7.15 -3.17 0.49
C VAL A 100 -6.90 -1.90 1.33
N LEU A 101 -6.14 -0.95 0.79
CA LEU A 101 -5.84 0.32 1.44
C LEU A 101 -7.09 1.21 1.56
N ASN A 102 -7.89 1.30 0.50
CA ASN A 102 -9.12 2.09 0.47
C ASN A 102 -10.22 1.54 1.38
N ALA A 103 -10.20 0.23 1.64
CA ALA A 103 -11.14 -0.44 2.54
C ALA A 103 -10.63 -0.53 4.00
N ALA A 104 -9.61 0.25 4.37
CA ALA A 104 -9.06 0.25 5.73
C ALA A 104 -10.13 0.62 6.78
N PRO A 105 -10.30 -0.16 7.85
CA PRO A 105 -11.14 0.24 8.98
C PRO A 105 -10.63 1.55 9.61
N PRO A 106 -11.52 2.44 10.09
CA PRO A 106 -11.13 3.74 10.66
C PRO A 106 -10.17 3.69 11.85
N HIS A 107 -10.10 2.55 12.54
CA HIS A 107 -9.27 2.35 13.73
C HIS A 107 -8.06 1.42 13.48
N GLU A 108 -7.87 0.95 12.24
CA GLU A 108 -6.69 0.15 11.88
C GLU A 108 -5.47 1.07 11.79
N HIS A 109 -4.35 0.65 12.38
CA HIS A 109 -3.11 1.41 12.26
C HIS A 109 -2.65 1.43 10.79
N PRO A 110 -2.28 2.58 10.19
CA PRO A 110 -1.97 2.66 8.76
C PRO A 110 -0.86 1.70 8.30
N LEU A 111 0.15 1.47 9.15
CA LEU A 111 1.20 0.48 8.87
C LEU A 111 0.67 -0.96 8.81
N ASP A 112 -0.33 -1.33 9.61
CA ASP A 112 -0.98 -2.66 9.54
C ASP A 112 -1.75 -2.80 8.22
N THR A 113 -2.43 -1.73 7.77
CA THR A 113 -3.10 -1.69 6.46
C THR A 113 -2.11 -1.92 5.32
N VAL A 114 -0.94 -1.26 5.36
CA VAL A 114 0.13 -1.45 4.37
C VAL A 114 0.68 -2.89 4.39
N CYS A 115 0.90 -3.46 5.57
CA CYS A 115 1.30 -4.86 5.72
C CYS A 115 0.25 -5.82 5.13
N ARG A 116 -1.04 -5.53 5.28
CA ARG A 116 -2.14 -6.28 4.67
C ARG A 116 -2.17 -6.10 3.15
N GLY A 117 -1.92 -4.90 2.64
CA GLY A 117 -1.89 -4.59 1.20
C GLY A 117 -0.78 -5.33 0.46
N ILE A 118 0.44 -5.35 1.00
CA ILE A 118 1.56 -6.05 0.35
C ILE A 118 1.37 -7.59 0.35
N LYS A 119 0.55 -8.16 1.25
CA LYS A 119 0.22 -9.61 1.22
C LYS A 119 -0.49 -10.02 -0.07
N GLU A 120 -1.15 -9.11 -0.80
CA GLU A 120 -1.71 -9.41 -2.13
C GLU A 120 -0.63 -9.82 -3.14
N VAL A 121 0.58 -9.27 -3.01
CA VAL A 121 1.74 -9.68 -3.82
C VAL A 121 2.14 -11.12 -3.46
N MET A 122 2.20 -11.46 -2.16
CA MET A 122 2.53 -12.83 -1.76
C MET A 122 1.50 -13.83 -2.28
N LYS A 123 0.21 -13.53 -2.13
CA LYS A 123 -0.89 -14.39 -2.63
C LYS A 123 -0.77 -14.63 -4.14
N MET A 124 -0.44 -13.59 -4.90
CA MET A 124 -0.20 -13.72 -6.34
C MET A 124 0.95 -14.70 -6.65
N TYR A 125 2.08 -14.62 -5.94
CA TYR A 125 3.20 -15.56 -6.12
C TYR A 125 2.88 -16.98 -5.64
N ALA A 126 2.17 -17.10 -4.51
CA ALA A 126 1.78 -18.37 -3.89
C ALA A 126 0.69 -19.13 -4.65
N ALA A 127 -0.10 -18.46 -5.49
CA ALA A 127 -1.15 -19.10 -6.29
C ALA A 127 -0.62 -20.17 -7.25
N ARG A 128 0.61 -19.99 -7.76
CA ARG A 128 1.29 -20.91 -8.68
C ARG A 128 2.81 -20.92 -8.40
N PRO A 129 3.26 -21.55 -7.29
CA PRO A 129 4.64 -21.48 -6.84
C PRO A 129 5.64 -21.96 -7.88
N GLU A 130 5.30 -22.99 -8.67
CA GLU A 130 6.13 -23.56 -9.72
C GLU A 130 6.49 -22.54 -10.80
N ILE A 131 5.50 -21.75 -11.26
CA ILE A 131 5.71 -20.68 -12.24
C ILE A 131 6.52 -19.55 -11.63
N SER A 132 6.15 -19.15 -10.42
CA SER A 132 6.83 -18.10 -9.66
C SER A 132 8.32 -18.39 -9.47
N VAL A 133 8.66 -19.63 -9.14
CA VAL A 133 10.05 -20.10 -8.98
C VAL A 133 10.79 -20.11 -10.31
N ALA A 134 10.19 -20.62 -11.38
CA ALA A 134 10.80 -20.61 -12.71
C ALA A 134 11.08 -19.18 -13.19
N ARG A 135 10.10 -18.30 -13.01
CA ARG A 135 10.21 -16.86 -13.29
C ARG A 135 11.34 -16.21 -12.50
N TYR A 136 11.42 -16.49 -11.20
CA TYR A 136 12.45 -15.95 -10.34
C TYR A 136 13.87 -16.37 -10.75
N LYS A 137 14.06 -17.60 -11.22
CA LYS A 137 15.34 -18.06 -11.78
C LYS A 137 15.73 -17.20 -12.99
N LEU A 138 14.81 -17.03 -13.94
CA LEU A 138 15.06 -16.23 -15.14
C LEU A 138 15.38 -14.76 -14.81
N THR A 139 14.60 -14.13 -13.92
CA THR A 139 14.84 -12.72 -13.50
C THR A 139 16.20 -12.53 -12.81
N ARG A 140 16.76 -13.56 -12.17
CA ARG A 140 18.09 -13.48 -11.56
C ARG A 140 19.24 -13.57 -12.57
N GLU A 141 19.01 -14.24 -13.69
CA GLU A 141 20.02 -14.48 -14.72
C GLU A 141 20.02 -13.40 -15.80
N VAL A 142 18.88 -12.77 -16.05
CA VAL A 142 18.69 -11.79 -17.13
C VAL A 142 18.59 -10.36 -16.57
N PRO A 143 19.59 -9.48 -16.82
CA PRO A 143 19.61 -8.12 -16.27
C PRO A 143 18.39 -7.25 -16.62
N THR A 144 17.93 -7.28 -17.86
CA THR A 144 16.77 -6.48 -18.32
C THR A 144 15.48 -6.87 -17.59
N LEU A 145 15.31 -8.14 -17.24
CA LEU A 145 14.18 -8.59 -16.42
C LEU A 145 14.31 -8.17 -14.97
N ARG A 146 15.54 -8.09 -14.45
CA ARG A 146 15.81 -7.57 -13.11
C ARG A 146 15.44 -6.10 -13.00
N GLU A 147 15.72 -5.30 -14.03
CA GLU A 147 15.31 -3.89 -14.10
C GLU A 147 13.78 -3.74 -14.11
N ALA A 148 13.08 -4.58 -14.89
CA ALA A 148 11.62 -4.61 -14.90
C ALA A 148 11.02 -5.00 -13.54
N GLU A 149 11.66 -5.92 -12.82
CA GLU A 149 11.29 -6.28 -11.43
C GLU A 149 11.44 -5.07 -10.50
N ILE A 150 12.59 -4.37 -10.56
CA ILE A 150 12.85 -3.17 -9.74
C ILE A 150 11.80 -2.09 -10.02
N ALA A 151 11.49 -1.83 -11.28
CA ALA A 151 10.46 -0.87 -11.66
C ALA A 151 9.08 -1.26 -11.12
N SER A 152 8.78 -2.56 -11.03
CA SER A 152 7.54 -3.08 -10.46
C SER A 152 7.49 -2.93 -8.93
N VAL A 153 8.58 -3.25 -8.23
CA VAL A 153 8.72 -3.02 -6.78
C VAL A 153 8.49 -1.55 -6.44
N ALA A 154 9.11 -0.64 -7.20
CA ALA A 154 8.98 0.79 -6.99
C ALA A 154 7.51 1.30 -7.14
N ARG A 155 6.65 0.60 -7.91
CA ARG A 155 5.22 0.96 -7.99
C ARG A 155 4.49 0.72 -6.67
N TYR A 156 4.76 -0.40 -6.00
CA TYR A 156 4.16 -0.73 -4.70
C TYR A 156 4.66 0.20 -3.61
N GLU A 157 5.97 0.45 -3.56
CA GLU A 157 6.55 1.39 -2.60
C GLU A 157 5.91 2.77 -2.73
N ARG A 158 5.81 3.33 -3.94
CA ARG A 158 5.11 4.60 -4.16
C ARG A 158 3.64 4.57 -3.76
N LEU A 159 2.93 3.46 -3.97
CA LEU A 159 1.54 3.30 -3.54
C LEU A 159 1.44 3.39 -2.00
N PHE A 160 2.27 2.64 -1.30
CA PHE A 160 2.26 2.60 0.16
C PHE A 160 2.75 3.90 0.80
N THR A 161 3.79 4.54 0.24
CA THR A 161 4.24 5.85 0.70
C THR A 161 3.12 6.88 0.58
N ARG A 162 2.43 6.95 -0.55
CA ARG A 162 1.28 7.88 -0.72
C ARG A 162 0.16 7.61 0.29
N TYR A 163 -0.15 6.33 0.54
CA TYR A 163 -1.16 5.98 1.53
C TYR A 163 -0.76 6.41 2.94
N LEU A 164 0.49 6.15 3.36
CA LEU A 164 0.98 6.55 4.68
C LEU A 164 1.03 8.08 4.83
N LEU A 165 1.48 8.79 3.79
CA LEU A 165 1.49 10.26 3.76
C LEU A 165 0.09 10.86 4.03
N GLY A 166 -0.96 10.28 3.45
CA GLY A 166 -2.34 10.73 3.67
C GLY A 166 -2.90 10.49 5.08
N HIS A 167 -2.16 9.82 5.97
CA HIS A 167 -2.54 9.59 7.36
C HIS A 167 -1.74 10.45 8.36
N PHE A 168 -0.86 11.32 7.87
CA PHE A 168 -0.28 12.38 8.70
C PHE A 168 -1.21 13.58 8.71
N ASP A 169 -1.25 14.29 9.83
CA ASP A 169 -2.11 15.47 9.98
C ASP A 169 -1.57 16.57 9.06
N GLU A 170 -2.35 16.93 8.04
CA GLU A 170 -2.04 18.06 7.19
C GLU A 170 -1.89 19.32 8.06
N ASN A 171 -2.71 19.52 9.10
CA ASN A 171 -2.70 20.71 9.94
C ASN A 171 -1.56 20.76 10.98
N ALA A 172 -0.76 19.71 11.14
CA ALA A 172 0.47 19.73 11.94
C ALA A 172 1.61 20.53 11.25
N HIS A 173 1.24 21.37 10.30
CA HIS A 173 2.04 22.16 9.39
C HIS A 173 3.20 22.95 10.03
N HIS A 174 4.34 22.86 9.34
CA HIS A 174 5.40 23.88 9.22
C HIS A 174 6.38 24.10 10.38
N ASP A 175 6.56 23.12 11.27
CA ASP A 175 7.83 23.08 12.00
C ASP A 175 8.96 22.58 11.08
N ALA A 176 10.11 23.25 11.13
CA ALA A 176 11.31 22.90 10.36
C ALA A 176 11.88 21.49 10.68
N GLY A 177 11.21 20.71 11.54
CA GLY A 177 11.51 19.33 11.92
C GLY A 177 10.37 18.34 11.67
N ASN A 178 9.44 18.60 10.74
CA ASN A 178 8.43 17.61 10.37
C ASN A 178 9.05 16.44 9.58
N ASP A 179 9.39 15.36 10.29
CA ASP A 179 9.94 14.12 9.74
C ASP A 179 8.87 13.21 9.08
N ASP A 180 7.59 13.62 9.01
CA ASP A 180 6.49 12.77 8.53
C ASP A 180 6.70 12.21 7.11
N PRO A 181 7.15 13.01 6.12
CA PRO A 181 7.41 12.46 4.79
C PRO A 181 8.53 11.42 4.79
N LEU A 182 9.59 11.67 5.56
CA LEU A 182 10.70 10.74 5.72
C LEU A 182 10.24 9.44 6.41
N LEU A 183 9.45 9.56 7.48
CA LEU A 183 8.93 8.42 8.22
C LEU A 183 7.98 7.58 7.35
N ALA A 184 7.12 8.22 6.54
CA ALA A 184 6.25 7.53 5.58
C ALA A 184 7.06 6.73 4.57
N GLU A 185 8.08 7.35 3.96
CA GLU A 185 8.94 6.72 2.96
C GLU A 185 9.74 5.56 3.55
N VAL A 186 10.40 5.78 4.70
CA VAL A 186 11.18 4.75 5.38
C VAL A 186 10.31 3.58 5.82
N ALA A 187 9.10 3.83 6.36
CA ALA A 187 8.20 2.77 6.79
C ALA A 187 7.66 1.96 5.60
N ALA A 188 7.25 2.61 4.51
CA ALA A 188 6.83 1.92 3.28
C ALA A 188 7.97 1.07 2.71
N SER A 189 9.18 1.64 2.64
CA SER A 189 10.38 0.95 2.16
C SER A 189 10.72 -0.26 3.04
N ALA A 190 10.58 -0.13 4.36
CA ALA A 190 10.81 -1.23 5.31
C ALA A 190 9.82 -2.38 5.11
N VAL A 191 8.52 -2.10 4.90
CA VAL A 191 7.52 -3.13 4.61
C VAL A 191 7.83 -3.84 3.30
N VAL A 192 8.14 -3.09 2.24
CA VAL A 192 8.48 -3.66 0.92
C VAL A 192 9.76 -4.50 0.99
N THR A 193 10.77 -4.03 1.71
CA THR A 193 12.03 -4.75 1.94
C THR A 193 11.81 -6.04 2.72
N ALA A 194 11.05 -5.99 3.82
CA ALA A 194 10.70 -7.17 4.62
C ALA A 194 9.95 -8.21 3.77
N HIS A 195 8.96 -7.78 3.00
CA HIS A 195 8.23 -8.65 2.08
C HIS A 195 9.16 -9.29 1.03
N ASN A 196 9.99 -8.48 0.36
CA ASN A 196 10.92 -8.96 -0.66
C ASN A 196 11.95 -9.93 -0.09
N HIS A 197 12.41 -9.71 1.14
CA HIS A 197 13.31 -10.63 1.82
C HIS A 197 12.67 -12.02 1.95
N VAL A 198 11.45 -12.08 2.50
CA VAL A 198 10.70 -13.32 2.69
C VAL A 198 10.37 -13.98 1.35
N LEU A 199 9.83 -13.22 0.40
CA LEU A 199 9.47 -13.72 -0.94
C LEU A 199 10.67 -14.33 -1.65
N ARG A 200 11.80 -13.64 -1.69
CA ARG A 200 13.01 -14.14 -2.37
C ARG A 200 13.58 -15.37 -1.67
N ARG A 201 13.50 -15.43 -0.34
CA ARG A 201 13.91 -16.62 0.43
C ARG A 201 13.02 -17.81 0.08
N TRP A 202 11.70 -17.62 0.06
CA TRP A 202 10.72 -18.65 -0.28
C TRP A 202 10.85 -19.11 -1.74
N LEU A 203 11.10 -18.21 -2.69
CA LEU A 203 11.37 -18.58 -4.08
C LEU A 203 12.68 -19.37 -4.24
N ARG A 204 13.71 -19.06 -3.44
CA ARG A 204 14.96 -19.87 -3.41
C ARG A 204 14.76 -21.26 -2.81
N SER A 205 13.81 -21.44 -1.88
CA SER A 205 13.45 -22.77 -1.35
C SER A 205 12.53 -23.55 -2.29
N GLY A 206 12.31 -23.09 -3.52
CA GLY A 206 11.42 -23.75 -4.48
C GLY A 206 9.95 -23.55 -4.18
N GLY A 207 9.59 -22.46 -3.49
CA GLY A 207 8.20 -22.17 -3.10
C GLY A 207 7.70 -23.05 -1.96
N GLN A 208 8.61 -23.64 -1.18
CA GLN A 208 8.28 -24.54 -0.08
C GLN A 208 8.38 -23.85 1.28
N GLY A 209 7.52 -24.29 2.20
CA GLY A 209 7.45 -23.82 3.59
C GLY A 209 6.32 -22.82 3.85
N ASP A 210 6.10 -22.54 5.13
CA ASP A 210 5.07 -21.61 5.60
C ASP A 210 5.51 -20.16 5.40
N VAL A 211 5.14 -19.60 4.24
CA VAL A 211 5.49 -18.23 3.86
C VAL A 211 4.64 -17.17 4.59
N GLU A 212 3.44 -17.54 5.04
CA GLU A 212 2.55 -16.64 5.77
C GLU A 212 3.10 -16.34 7.15
N SER A 213 3.48 -17.37 7.91
CA SER A 213 4.13 -17.18 9.22
C SER A 213 5.44 -16.42 9.12
N GLN A 214 6.22 -16.62 8.05
CA GLN A 214 7.46 -15.88 7.81
C GLN A 214 7.20 -14.39 7.54
N LEU A 215 6.15 -14.06 6.77
CA LEU A 215 5.74 -12.67 6.56
C LEU A 215 5.23 -12.04 7.85
N ASP A 216 4.41 -12.74 8.62
CA ASP A 216 3.87 -12.23 9.89
C ASP A 216 4.99 -11.92 10.88
N HIS A 217 6.01 -12.78 10.94
CA HIS A 217 7.21 -12.52 11.72
C HIS A 217 7.97 -11.29 11.22
N ALA A 218 8.20 -11.17 9.91
CA ALA A 218 8.90 -10.03 9.34
C ALA A 218 8.15 -8.71 9.58
N PHE A 219 6.81 -8.71 9.47
CA PHE A 219 5.99 -7.53 9.76
C PHE A 219 5.91 -7.21 11.25
N ALA A 220 5.99 -8.21 12.14
CA ALA A 220 6.14 -7.94 13.57
C ALA A 220 7.42 -7.15 13.88
N ILE A 221 8.53 -7.45 13.19
CA ILE A 221 9.78 -6.68 13.32
C ILE A 221 9.58 -5.24 12.83
N VAL A 222 9.00 -5.05 11.63
CA VAL A 222 8.74 -3.71 11.08
C VAL A 222 7.85 -2.89 12.03
N ARG A 223 6.78 -3.49 12.57
CA ARG A 223 5.86 -2.82 13.51
C ARG A 223 6.52 -2.44 14.82
N ARG A 224 7.40 -3.29 15.36
CA ARG A 224 8.17 -2.94 16.57
C ARG A 224 9.05 -1.72 16.35
N THR A 225 9.60 -1.55 15.15
CA THR A 225 10.48 -0.44 14.80
C THR A 225 9.72 0.84 14.46
N PHE A 226 8.64 0.76 13.68
CA PHE A 226 7.96 1.93 13.10
C PHE A 226 6.53 2.17 13.60
N GLY A 227 5.94 1.23 14.32
CA GLY A 227 4.53 1.29 14.77
C GLY A 227 4.22 2.32 15.84
N LYS A 228 5.23 2.98 16.42
CA LYS A 228 5.06 4.15 17.31
C LYS A 228 5.32 5.49 16.62
N GLY A 229 5.90 5.47 15.43
CA GLY A 229 6.39 6.66 14.72
C GLY A 229 5.63 7.03 13.46
N THR A 230 4.55 6.32 13.11
CA THR A 230 3.78 6.56 11.87
C THR A 230 2.28 6.68 12.15
N GLY A 231 1.64 7.78 11.71
CA GLY A 231 0.19 7.99 11.83
C GLY A 231 -0.37 8.16 13.25
N ALA A 232 -1.69 7.94 13.42
CA ALA A 232 -2.50 8.16 14.63
C ALA A 232 -1.98 7.48 15.94
N GLY A 233 -0.97 6.62 15.84
CA GLY A 233 -0.24 6.04 16.98
C GLY A 233 0.93 6.89 17.49
N ARG A 234 1.24 8.03 16.84
CA ARG A 234 2.15 9.03 17.39
C ARG A 234 1.50 9.59 18.65
N THR A 235 1.79 8.97 19.79
CA THR A 235 1.81 9.73 21.02
C THR A 235 2.85 10.79 20.73
N LEU A 236 2.41 12.01 20.40
CA LEU A 236 3.24 13.19 20.62
C LEU A 236 3.80 12.95 22.02
N ALA A 237 5.11 12.73 22.12
CA ALA A 237 5.73 12.92 23.41
C ALA A 237 5.18 14.26 23.87
N PRO A 238 4.54 14.36 25.05
CA PRO A 238 4.18 15.67 25.54
C PRO A 238 5.46 16.49 25.38
N GLU A 239 5.36 17.68 24.76
CA GLU A 239 6.42 18.68 24.88
C GLU A 239 6.98 18.52 26.29
N PRO A 240 8.30 18.35 26.50
CA PRO A 240 8.85 18.06 27.81
C PRO A 240 8.18 19.01 28.77
N ALA A 241 7.27 18.47 29.59
CA ALA A 241 6.24 19.29 30.20
C ALA A 241 7.00 20.37 30.93
N ALA A 242 6.83 21.62 30.52
CA ALA A 242 7.33 22.75 31.28
C ALA A 242 6.91 22.44 32.71
N ALA A 243 7.92 22.19 33.57
CA ALA A 243 7.79 21.37 34.76
C ALA A 243 6.41 21.55 35.39
N THR A 244 5.56 20.52 35.32
CA THR A 244 4.23 20.61 35.92
C THR A 244 4.42 20.58 37.43
N ALA A 245 4.62 21.78 37.99
CA ALA A 245 4.57 22.02 39.40
C ALA A 245 3.19 21.59 39.88
N SER A 246 3.16 20.73 40.89
CA SER A 246 1.95 20.35 41.59
C SER A 246 1.16 21.60 41.99
N THR A 247 -0.11 21.70 41.57
CA THR A 247 -1.02 22.81 41.92
C THR A 247 -1.49 22.80 43.38
N HIS A 248 -0.84 22.01 44.24
CA HIS A 248 -0.97 22.10 45.69
C HIS A 248 0.37 22.47 46.32
N GLY A 249 0.45 23.73 46.75
CA GLY A 249 1.63 24.32 47.41
C GLY A 249 2.03 25.65 46.79
N GLU A 250 2.59 26.55 47.59
CA GLU A 250 3.21 27.77 47.09
C GLU A 250 4.42 27.44 46.20
N VAL A 251 4.37 27.86 44.93
CA VAL A 251 5.47 27.70 43.98
C VAL A 251 6.55 28.74 44.26
N LEU A 252 7.79 28.29 44.48
CA LEU A 252 8.98 29.15 44.52
C LEU A 252 9.63 29.15 43.14
N VAL A 253 9.80 30.32 42.54
CA VAL A 253 10.49 30.50 41.24
C VAL A 253 11.78 31.28 41.48
N THR A 254 12.92 30.69 41.16
CA THR A 254 14.24 31.33 41.23
C THR A 254 14.81 31.48 39.83
N VAL A 255 15.34 32.65 39.49
CA VAL A 255 15.98 32.93 38.20
C VAL A 255 17.50 32.91 38.39
N ALA A 256 18.19 32.07 37.63
CA ALA A 256 19.66 31.99 37.63
C ALA A 256 20.20 32.17 36.21
N ARG A 257 21.44 32.65 36.10
CA ARG A 257 22.14 32.71 34.81
C ARG A 257 22.52 31.31 34.35
N THR A 258 22.53 31.08 33.04
CA THR A 258 22.85 29.77 32.44
C THR A 258 24.29 29.32 32.66
N ASP A 259 25.19 30.25 33.01
CA ASP A 259 26.60 30.00 33.32
C ASP A 259 26.89 29.92 34.82
N ALA A 260 25.85 29.97 35.67
CA ALA A 260 26.02 29.90 37.11
C ALA A 260 26.45 28.49 37.56
N PRO A 261 27.43 28.38 38.49
CA PRO A 261 27.75 27.13 39.16
C PRO A 261 26.54 26.53 39.88
N LEU A 262 26.40 25.20 39.85
CA LEU A 262 25.24 24.50 40.40
C LEU A 262 25.08 24.73 41.92
N ASP A 263 26.18 24.84 42.66
CA ASP A 263 26.19 25.14 44.09
C ASP A 263 25.62 26.52 44.41
N GLU A 264 25.84 27.51 43.56
CA GLU A 264 25.26 28.85 43.69
C GLU A 264 23.73 28.84 43.47
N VAL A 265 23.29 28.08 42.47
CA VAL A 265 21.84 27.88 42.18
C VAL A 265 21.16 27.18 43.35
N MET A 266 21.76 26.11 43.87
CA MET A 266 21.21 25.35 45.00
C MET A 266 21.14 26.18 46.28
N ARG A 267 22.17 26.99 46.58
CA ARG A 267 22.15 27.91 47.74
C ARG A 267 21.00 28.92 47.65
N THR A 268 20.76 29.47 46.46
CA THR A 268 19.69 30.47 46.25
C THR A 268 18.30 29.86 46.48
N ILE A 269 18.11 28.59 46.09
CA ILE A 269 16.88 27.85 46.36
C ILE A 269 16.73 27.57 47.86
N GLU A 270 17.82 27.15 48.53
CA GLU A 270 17.81 26.87 49.97
C GLU A 270 17.50 28.10 50.83
N GLU A 271 18.06 29.26 50.50
CA GLU A 271 17.79 30.53 51.19
C GLU A 271 16.33 30.95 51.03
N ALA A 272 15.81 30.87 49.80
CA ALA A 272 14.42 31.24 49.52
C ALA A 272 13.37 30.30 50.14
N LEU A 273 13.76 29.07 50.50
CA LEU A 273 12.93 28.14 51.29
C LEU A 273 13.06 28.38 52.80
N ARG A 274 14.15 28.99 53.27
CA ARG A 274 14.40 29.26 54.71
C ARG A 274 13.73 30.52 55.21
N ASP A 275 13.50 31.50 54.33
CA ASP A 275 12.82 32.77 54.65
C ASP A 275 11.27 32.66 54.63
N ARG A 276 10.72 31.46 54.78
CA ARG A 276 9.28 31.18 54.90
C ARG A 276 8.88 30.67 56.29
#